data_AF-A0A832ZUN9-F1
#
_entry.id   AF-A0A832ZUN9-F1
#
_cell.length_a   1.000
_cell.length_b   1.000
_cell.length_c   1.000
_cell.angle_alpha   90.00
_cell.angle_beta   90.00
_cell.angle_gamma   90.00
#
_symmetry.space_group_name_H-M   'P 1'
#
loop_
_entity.id
_entity.type
_entity.pdbx_description
1 polymer ?
#
loop_
_entity_poly.entity_id
_entity_poly.type
_entity_poly.pdbx_seq_one_letter_code
_entity_poly.pdbx_strand_id
1 'polypeptide(L)' 'MRRQRVKEYTEALLDILLSSVNPERVDDDLGWKIAENIKDGRLFTHHVRSLLHKAVILCEPDKLRRINRES' A
#
# COMPACT_ATOMS: atom_id res chain seq x y z
N MET A 1 3.74 -21.05 1.02
CA MET A 1 4.07 -20.23 -0.16
C MET A 1 3.09 -19.08 -0.44
N ARG A 2 1.78 -19.29 -0.65
CA ARG A 2 0.84 -18.20 -1.02
C ARG A 2 0.69 -17.06 0.02
N ARG A 3 0.73 -17.38 1.32
CA ARG A 3 0.64 -16.37 2.40
C ARG A 3 1.88 -15.47 2.49
N GLN A 4 3.04 -15.97 2.10
CA GLN A 4 4.31 -15.23 2.15
C GLN A 4 4.33 -14.14 1.07
N ARG A 5 3.98 -14.49 -0.17
CA ARG A 5 3.84 -13.52 -1.28
C ARG A 5 2.84 -12.40 -0.99
N VAL A 6 1.75 -12.71 -0.28
CA VAL A 6 0.76 -11.69 0.10
C VAL A 6 1.35 -10.67 1.08
N LYS A 7 2.19 -11.12 2.03
CA LYS A 7 2.85 -10.22 2.97
C LYS A 7 3.86 -9.33 2.25
N GLU A 8 4.73 -9.93 1.45
CA GLU A 8 5.75 -9.22 0.66
C GLU A 8 5.11 -8.16 -0.24
N TYR A 9 4.02 -8.50 -0.91
CA TYR A 9 3.29 -7.54 -1.73
C TYR A 9 2.69 -6.38 -0.91
N THR A 10 2.18 -6.68 0.28
CA THR A 10 1.60 -5.65 1.16
C THR A 10 2.68 -4.72 1.71
N GLU A 11 3.84 -5.27 2.07
CA GLU A 11 5.03 -4.51 2.51
C GLU A 11 5.55 -3.63 1.37
N ALA A 12 5.68 -4.16 0.16
CA ALA A 12 6.11 -3.39 -1.01
C ALA A 12 5.18 -2.20 -1.31
N LEU A 13 3.86 -2.38 -1.18
CA LEU A 13 2.92 -1.27 -1.31
C LEU A 13 3.12 -0.20 -0.23
N LEU A 14 3.35 -0.62 1.02
CA LEU A 14 3.61 0.31 2.12
C LEU A 14 4.91 1.08 1.90
N ASP A 15 5.98 0.41 1.47
CA ASP A 15 7.27 1.04 1.18
C ASP A 15 7.16 2.08 0.06
N ILE A 16 6.39 1.77 -1.00
CA ILE A 16 6.13 2.73 -2.07
C ILE A 16 5.39 3.96 -1.54
N LEU A 17 4.36 3.76 -0.71
CA LEU A 17 3.58 4.86 -0.15
C LEU A 17 4.44 5.75 0.77
N LEU A 18 5.23 5.15 1.67
CA LEU A 18 6.10 5.87 2.60
C LEU A 18 7.26 6.60 1.92
N SER A 19 7.72 6.10 0.77
CA SER A 19 8.79 6.71 -0.04
C SER A 19 8.27 7.52 -1.22
N SER A 20 6.95 7.82 -1.25
CA SER A 20 6.38 8.58 -2.34
C SER A 20 6.88 10.02 -2.32
N VAL A 21 7.15 10.56 -3.51
CA VAL A 21 7.43 12.00 -3.70
C VAL A 21 6.18 12.79 -4.08
N ASN A 22 5.03 12.11 -4.19
CA ASN A 22 3.72 12.70 -4.50
C ASN A 22 2.66 12.33 -3.42
N PRO A 23 2.95 12.38 -2.11
CA PRO A 23 2.01 11.97 -1.07
C PRO A 23 0.71 12.80 -1.09
N GLU A 24 0.75 14.04 -1.57
CA GLU A 24 -0.38 14.95 -1.70
C GLU A 24 -1.48 14.47 -2.67
N ARG A 25 -1.20 13.42 -3.48
CA ARG A 25 -2.19 12.80 -4.35
C ARG A 25 -3.10 11.81 -3.63
N VAL A 26 -2.75 11.41 -2.42
CA VAL A 26 -3.59 10.58 -1.56
C VAL A 26 -4.46 11.51 -0.73
N ASP A 27 -5.77 11.35 -0.79
CA ASP A 27 -6.68 12.14 0.05
C ASP A 27 -6.48 11.81 1.55
N ASP A 28 -6.69 12.82 2.40
CA ASP A 28 -6.47 12.71 3.85
C ASP A 28 -7.29 11.57 4.47
N ASP A 29 -8.54 11.37 4.02
CA ASP A 29 -9.41 10.30 4.54
C ASP A 29 -8.82 8.91 4.26
N LEU A 30 -8.28 8.69 3.07
CA LEU A 30 -7.59 7.45 2.71
C LEU A 30 -6.30 7.28 3.51
N GLY A 31 -5.51 8.34 3.67
CA GLY A 31 -4.30 8.35 4.49
C GLY A 31 -4.58 7.97 5.94
N TRP A 32 -5.58 8.59 6.56
CA TRP A 32 -6.01 8.29 7.93
C TRP A 32 -6.50 6.86 8.09
N LYS A 33 -7.34 6.36 7.18
CA LYS A 33 -7.80 4.96 7.22
C LYS A 33 -6.66 3.95 7.18
N ILE A 34 -5.62 4.21 6.39
CA ILE A 34 -4.42 3.37 6.33
C ILE A 34 -3.69 3.43 7.68
N ALA A 35 -3.43 4.63 8.19
CA ALA A 35 -2.71 4.84 9.45
C ALA A 35 -3.41 4.18 10.65
N GLU A 36 -4.73 4.32 10.76
CA GLU A 36 -5.54 3.68 11.82
C GLU A 36 -5.41 2.16 11.80
N ASN A 37 -5.55 1.54 10.62
CA ASN A 37 -5.43 0.10 10.52
C ASN A 37 -4.01 -0.42 10.82
N ILE A 38 -2.96 0.33 10.43
CA ILE A 38 -1.58 -0.02 10.77
C ILE A 38 -1.36 0.07 12.28
N LYS A 39 -1.86 1.14 12.92
CA LYS A 39 -1.81 1.33 14.37
C LYS A 39 -2.52 0.20 15.13
N ASP A 40 -3.60 -0.32 14.56
CA ASP A 40 -4.34 -1.48 15.09
C ASP A 40 -3.68 -2.84 14.81
N GLY A 41 -2.50 -2.88 14.18
CA GLY A 41 -1.78 -4.11 13.84
C GLY A 41 -2.40 -4.92 12.70
N ARG A 42 -3.24 -4.30 11.86
CA ARG A 42 -4.02 -4.97 10.79
C ARG A 42 -3.35 -4.93 9.41
N LEU A 43 -2.04 -4.69 9.35
CA LEU A 43 -1.28 -4.50 8.11
C LEU A 43 -1.57 -5.58 7.05
N PHE A 44 -1.56 -6.86 7.43
CA PHE A 44 -1.69 -7.98 6.48
C PHE A 44 -3.14 -8.38 6.16
N THR A 45 -4.12 -7.54 6.47
CA THR A 45 -5.52 -7.80 6.11
C THR A 45 -5.78 -7.49 4.63
N HIS A 46 -6.78 -8.16 4.06
CA HIS A 46 -7.22 -7.85 2.69
C HIS A 46 -7.68 -6.39 2.55
N HIS A 47 -8.33 -5.86 3.59
CA HIS A 47 -8.80 -4.49 3.64
C HIS A 47 -7.64 -3.49 3.52
N VAL A 48 -6.62 -3.59 4.38
CA VAL A 48 -5.45 -2.69 4.33
C VAL A 48 -4.71 -2.80 3.01
N ARG A 49 -4.53 -4.01 2.48
CA ARG A 49 -3.92 -4.18 1.14
C ARG A 49 -4.70 -3.43 0.06
N SER A 50 -6.03 -3.45 0.11
CA SER A 50 -6.87 -2.70 -0.84
C SER A 50 -6.69 -1.19 -0.68
N LEU A 51 -6.60 -0.68 0.54
CA LEU A 51 -6.33 0.73 0.81
C LEU A 51 -4.95 1.16 0.31
N LEU A 52 -3.91 0.39 0.63
CA LEU A 52 -2.54 0.65 0.16
C LEU A 52 -2.46 0.63 -1.36
N HIS A 53 -3.10 -0.34 -2.03
CA HIS A 53 -3.14 -0.38 -3.49
C HIS A 53 -3.83 0.86 -4.08
N LYS A 54 -4.92 1.35 -3.46
CA LYS A 54 -5.59 2.59 -3.86
C LYS A 54 -4.72 3.82 -3.66
N ALA A 55 -4.00 3.91 -2.54
CA ALA A 55 -3.10 5.03 -2.30
C ALA A 55 -1.94 5.03 -3.31
N VAL A 56 -1.32 3.87 -3.51
CA VAL A 56 -0.17 3.71 -4.42
C VAL A 56 -0.53 3.96 -5.89
N ILE A 57 -1.73 3.56 -6.36
CA ILE A 57 -2.13 3.88 -7.74
C ILE A 57 -2.33 5.39 -7.96
N LEU A 58 -2.67 6.15 -6.91
CA LEU A 58 -2.83 7.60 -6.98
C LEU A 58 -1.48 8.33 -6.97
N CYS A 59 -0.60 7.99 -6.02
CA CYS A 59 0.66 8.71 -5.84
C CYS A 59 1.83 8.18 -6.66
N GLU A 60 1.89 6.89 -6.95
CA GLU A 60 3.05 6.21 -7.56
C GLU A 60 2.64 5.08 -8.54
N PRO A 61 1.81 5.36 -9.56
CA PRO A 61 1.29 4.34 -10.47
C PRO A 61 2.40 3.58 -11.22
N ASP A 62 3.55 4.21 -11.44
CA ASP A 62 4.69 3.61 -12.14
C ASP A 62 5.40 2.57 -11.27
N LYS A 63 5.60 2.87 -9.98
CA LYS A 63 6.16 1.93 -9.00
C LYS A 63 5.20 0.74 -8.78
N LEU A 64 3.89 0.99 -8.78
CA LEU A 64 2.87 -0.07 -8.72
C LEU A 64 2.98 -1.05 -9.90
N ARG A 65 3.10 -0.52 -11.13
CA ARG A 65 3.24 -1.36 -12.33
C ARG A 65 4.49 -2.22 -12.27
N ARG A 66 5.57 -1.72 -11.67
CA ARG A 66 6.81 -2.47 -11.50
C ARG A 66 6.62 -3.67 -10.56
N ILE A 67 6.10 -3.45 -9.36
CA ILE A 67 5.92 -4.56 -8.41
C ILE A 67 4.91 -5.61 -8.91
N ASN A 68 3.88 -5.20 -9.66
CA ASN A 68 2.91 -6.13 -10.25
C ASN A 68 3.51 -7.02 -11.36
N ARG A 69 4.63 -6.62 -11.98
CA ARG A 69 5.37 -7.45 -12.94
C ARG A 69 6.33 -8.42 -12.26
N GLU A 70 6.75 -8.11 -11.04
CA GLU A 70 7.73 -8.86 -10.25
C GLU A 70 7.06 -9.84 -9.26
N SER A 71 5.73 -9.75 -9.04
CA SER A 71 4.94 -10.53 -8.06
C SER A 71 4.20 -11.74 -8.66
#